data_AF-A0A199UPI7-F1
#
_entry.id   AF-A0A199UPI7-F1
#
_cell.length_a   1.000
_cell.length_b   1.000
_cell.length_c   1.000
_cell.angle_alpha   90.00
_cell.angle_beta   90.00
_cell.angle_gamma   90.00
#
_symmetry.space_group_name_H-M   'P 1'
#
loop_
_entity.id
_entity.type
_entity.pdbx_description
1 polymer ?
#
loop_
_entity_poly.entity_id
_entity_poly.type
_entity_poly.pdbx_seq_one_letter_code
_entity_poly.pdbx_strand_id
1 'polypeptide(L)'
;MQKDYKMFLPSVDWDNIDWSTRKPQMDFPVQSAICSLEGVDVVRQGRLRLLVMHCLVVAVGLREWIFLWMGVKLVEAQRYQKTNVLYASDDMNSDKWAWVLFEAVADIPEDAEIIAKRLTQLQMSNLKMSTKIWN
;
A
#
# COMPACT_ATOMS: atom_id res chain seq x y z
N MET A 1 19.10 -17.23 21.08
CA MET A 1 19.08 -16.45 19.82
C MET A 1 17.65 -16.39 19.30
N GLN A 2 17.20 -15.23 18.82
CA GLN A 2 15.88 -15.04 18.20
C GLN A 2 15.87 -15.65 16.78
N LYS A 3 14.91 -16.54 16.52
CA LYS A 3 14.78 -17.33 15.28
C LYS A 3 13.48 -17.04 14.52
N ASP A 4 12.98 -15.81 14.63
CA ASP A 4 11.70 -15.43 14.01
C ASP A 4 11.65 -13.91 13.76
N TYR A 5 10.72 -13.49 12.90
CA TYR A 5 10.45 -12.10 12.49
C TYR A 5 11.69 -11.38 11.94
N LYS A 6 12.27 -11.94 10.87
CA LYS A 6 13.41 -11.37 10.15
C LYS A 6 13.16 -11.43 8.64
N MET A 7 13.60 -10.39 7.93
CA MET A 7 13.54 -10.35 6.47
C MET A 7 14.82 -10.94 5.87
N PHE A 8 14.67 -12.02 5.10
CA PHE A 8 15.77 -12.66 4.37
C PHE A 8 15.74 -12.30 2.88
N LEU A 9 16.80 -12.65 2.16
CA LEU A 9 16.84 -12.49 0.70
C LEU A 9 16.12 -13.67 0.03
N PRO A 10 15.60 -13.50 -1.20
CA PRO A 10 14.93 -14.58 -1.93
C PRO A 10 15.79 -15.83 -2.22
N SER A 11 17.11 -15.73 -2.05
CA SER A 11 18.05 -16.85 -2.23
C SER A 11 18.23 -17.71 -0.98
N VAL A 12 17.65 -17.31 0.15
CA VAL A 12 17.73 -18.03 1.42
C VAL A 12 16.59 -19.06 1.49
N ASP A 13 16.89 -20.26 1.92
CA ASP A 13 15.96 -21.38 2.09
C ASP A 13 16.21 -22.10 3.42
N TRP A 14 15.46 -23.19 3.65
CA TRP A 14 15.57 -23.97 4.89
C TRP A 14 16.91 -24.69 5.05
N ASP A 15 17.64 -24.95 3.96
CA ASP A 15 18.92 -25.66 3.97
C ASP A 15 20.08 -24.72 4.31
N ASN A 16 19.95 -23.42 3.98
CA ASN A 16 21.03 -22.44 4.12
C ASN A 16 20.75 -21.29 5.10
N ILE A 17 19.61 -21.31 5.81
CA ILE A 17 19.22 -20.22 6.71
C ILE A 17 20.16 -20.08 7.92
N ASP A 18 20.76 -18.89 8.05
CA ASP A 18 21.46 -18.47 9.27
C ASP A 18 20.75 -17.28 9.92
N TRP A 19 20.06 -17.57 11.03
CA TRP A 19 19.31 -16.60 11.82
C TRP A 19 20.18 -15.46 12.38
N SER A 20 21.49 -15.63 12.53
CA SER A 20 22.37 -14.60 13.09
C SER A 20 22.70 -13.48 12.09
N THR A 21 22.53 -13.74 10.79
CA THR A 21 22.84 -12.80 9.70
C THR A 21 21.86 -11.63 9.60
N ARG A 22 20.66 -11.76 10.18
CA ARG A 22 19.61 -10.74 10.14
C ARG A 22 19.29 -10.21 11.53
N LYS A 23 18.94 -8.93 11.58
CA LYS A 23 18.41 -8.28 12.78
C LYS A 23 16.90 -8.55 12.89
N PRO A 24 16.33 -8.58 14.11
CA PRO A 24 14.89 -8.60 14.30
C PRO A 24 14.23 -7.42 13.55
N GLN A 25 13.12 -7.69 12.87
CA GLN A 25 12.35 -6.66 12.18
C GLN A 25 11.58 -5.82 13.22
N MET A 26 11.93 -4.54 13.33
CA MET A 26 11.26 -3.61 14.26
C MET A 26 10.26 -2.71 13.53
N ASP A 27 10.70 -2.13 12.41
CA ASP A 27 9.87 -1.27 11.56
C ASP A 27 9.39 -2.04 10.34
N PHE A 28 8.20 -1.74 9.85
CA PHE A 28 7.67 -2.38 8.64
C PHE A 28 7.70 -1.41 7.45
N PRO A 29 7.90 -1.92 6.23
CA PRO A 29 7.75 -1.10 5.05
C PRO A 29 6.30 -0.64 4.90
N VAL A 30 6.09 0.31 4.00
CA VAL A 30 4.78 0.80 3.59
C VAL A 30 3.89 -0.34 3.06
N GLN A 31 2.62 -0.39 3.47
CA GLN A 31 1.67 -1.45 3.09
C GLN A 31 0.28 -0.92 2.75
N SER A 32 -0.21 -1.21 1.55
CA SER A 32 -1.59 -0.93 1.11
C SER A 32 -2.35 -2.20 0.74
N ALA A 33 -3.64 -2.22 1.03
CA ALA A 33 -4.54 -3.27 0.57
C ALA A 33 -5.88 -2.66 0.10
N ILE A 34 -6.44 -3.22 -0.97
CA ILE A 34 -7.82 -2.91 -1.37
C ILE A 34 -8.74 -3.73 -0.47
N CYS A 35 -9.77 -3.10 0.11
CA CYS A 35 -10.65 -3.76 1.07
C CYS A 35 -12.13 -3.72 0.68
N SER A 36 -12.51 -2.93 -0.33
CA SER A 36 -13.88 -2.93 -0.86
C SER A 36 -14.20 -4.08 -1.80
N LEU A 37 -13.20 -4.78 -2.31
CA LEU A 37 -13.33 -5.84 -3.30
C LEU A 37 -12.50 -7.05 -2.86
N GLU A 38 -12.94 -8.24 -3.29
CA GLU A 38 -12.13 -9.45 -3.18
C GLU A 38 -11.10 -9.53 -4.31
N GLY A 39 -10.19 -10.53 -4.25
CA GLY A 39 -9.11 -10.69 -5.23
C GLY A 39 -9.61 -10.86 -6.67
N VAL A 40 -10.82 -11.40 -6.85
CA VAL A 40 -11.57 -11.43 -8.11
C VAL A 40 -13.03 -11.14 -7.75
N ASP A 41 -13.64 -10.15 -8.39
CA ASP A 41 -15.02 -9.76 -8.11
C ASP A 41 -15.78 -9.46 -9.41
N VAL A 42 -17.08 -9.72 -9.42
CA VAL A 42 -17.99 -9.46 -10.54
C VAL A 42 -18.91 -8.31 -10.16
N VAL A 43 -18.57 -7.14 -10.66
CA VAL A 43 -19.27 -5.90 -10.37
C VAL A 43 -20.11 -5.45 -11.56
N ARG A 44 -21.24 -4.79 -11.30
CA ARG A 44 -22.03 -4.16 -12.36
C ARG A 44 -21.20 -3.06 -13.01
N GLN A 45 -21.20 -3.03 -14.35
CA GLN A 45 -20.56 -1.93 -15.08
C GLN A 45 -21.13 -0.59 -14.66
N GLY A 46 -20.23 0.37 -14.40
CA GLY A 46 -20.58 1.71 -14.02
C GLY A 46 -19.62 2.29 -12.97
N ARG A 47 -20.11 3.31 -12.28
CA ARG A 47 -19.34 4.07 -11.30
C ARG A 47 -19.22 3.26 -10.01
N LEU A 48 -18.00 2.80 -9.70
CA LEU A 48 -17.72 2.02 -8.50
C LEU A 48 -17.00 2.89 -7.48
N ARG A 49 -17.36 2.68 -6.21
CA ARG A 49 -16.64 3.25 -5.07
C ARG A 49 -15.64 2.21 -4.59
N LEU A 50 -14.37 2.54 -4.73
CA LEU A 50 -13.25 1.71 -4.29
C LEU A 50 -12.73 2.26 -2.96
N LEU A 51 -12.80 1.43 -1.93
CA LEU A 51 -12.21 1.70 -0.62
C LEU A 51 -10.92 0.90 -0.50
N VAL A 52 -9.82 1.64 -0.35
CA VAL A 52 -8.49 1.09 -0.15
C VAL A 52 -8.07 1.43 1.27
N MET A 53 -7.83 0.40 2.07
CA MET A 53 -7.29 0.59 3.42
C MET A 53 -5.77 0.59 3.33
N HIS A 54 -5.13 1.64 3.82
CA HIS A 54 -3.67 1.69 3.92
C HIS A 54 -3.24 1.64 5.37
N CYS A 55 -2.52 0.59 5.76
CA CYS A 55 -1.89 0.53 7.07
C CYS A 55 -0.48 1.11 6.95
N LEU A 56 -0.29 2.33 7.47
CA LEU A 56 1.03 2.91 7.61
C LEU A 56 1.55 2.59 9.01
N VAL A 57 2.57 1.74 9.13
CA VAL A 57 3.18 1.44 10.44
C VAL A 57 4.26 2.45 10.82
N VAL A 58 4.76 3.27 9.90
CA VAL A 58 5.73 4.32 10.24
C VAL A 58 5.45 5.60 9.44
N ALA A 59 4.91 6.62 10.11
CA ALA A 59 4.76 7.96 9.58
C ALA A 59 6.12 8.64 9.40
N VAL A 60 6.64 8.55 8.18
CA VAL A 60 7.49 9.62 7.67
C VAL A 60 6.55 10.59 6.96
N GLY A 61 6.38 11.78 7.54
CA GLY A 61 5.52 12.87 7.06
C GLY A 61 6.00 13.42 5.72
N LEU A 62 5.76 12.65 4.66
CA LEU A 62 5.96 13.06 3.30
C LEU A 62 4.60 13.15 2.61
N ARG A 63 4.47 14.17 1.75
CA ARG A 63 3.34 14.31 0.83
C ARG A 63 3.32 13.14 -0.13
N GLU A 64 2.54 12.14 0.21
CA GLU A 64 2.50 10.89 -0.53
C GLU A 64 1.13 10.67 -1.15
N TRP A 65 1.15 10.17 -2.37
CA TRP A 65 -0.02 10.01 -3.23
C TRP A 65 -0.29 8.52 -3.42
N ILE A 66 -1.56 8.14 -3.29
CA ILE A 66 -2.01 6.82 -3.70
C ILE A 66 -2.71 6.94 -5.02
N PHE A 67 -2.27 6.08 -5.92
CA PHE A 67 -2.91 5.92 -7.19
C PHE A 67 -3.53 4.55 -7.31
N LEU A 68 -4.74 4.56 -7.83
CA LEU A 68 -5.34 3.37 -8.39
C LEU A 68 -5.05 3.36 -9.87
N TRP A 69 -4.34 2.33 -10.32
CA TRP A 69 -4.21 2.02 -11.73
C TRP A 69 -5.37 1.09 -12.12
N MET A 70 -6.16 1.51 -13.10
CA MET A 70 -7.32 0.78 -13.61
C MET A 70 -7.13 0.52 -15.11
N GLY A 71 -6.11 -0.24 -15.48
CA GLY A 71 -5.75 -0.58 -16.87
C GLY A 71 -5.18 0.58 -17.72
N VAL A 72 -5.74 1.79 -17.61
CA VAL A 72 -5.38 2.93 -18.47
C VAL A 72 -5.32 4.26 -17.71
N LYS A 73 -6.10 4.40 -16.64
CA LYS A 73 -6.19 5.65 -15.87
C LYS A 73 -5.58 5.50 -14.49
N LEU A 74 -4.88 6.57 -14.11
CA LEU A 74 -4.32 6.79 -12.79
C LEU A 74 -5.28 7.74 -12.05
N VAL A 75 -5.88 7.29 -10.95
CA VAL A 75 -6.79 8.11 -10.15
C VAL A 75 -6.20 8.31 -8.77
N GLU A 76 -6.08 9.58 -8.36
CA GLU A 76 -5.67 9.95 -7.00
C GLU A 76 -6.82 9.67 -6.02
N ALA A 77 -6.55 8.90 -4.97
CA ALA A 77 -7.52 8.61 -3.93
C ALA A 77 -7.58 9.72 -2.87
N GLN A 78 -8.78 10.01 -2.38
CA GLN A 78 -9.01 10.88 -1.23
C GLN A 78 -8.56 10.18 0.05
N ARG A 79 -8.12 10.95 1.06
CA ARG A 79 -7.46 10.48 2.28
C ARG A 79 -8.27 10.82 3.52
N TYR A 80 -8.40 9.87 4.42
CA TYR A 80 -9.14 10.02 5.67
C TYR A 80 -8.41 9.36 6.84
N GLN A 81 -8.52 10.00 8.00
CA GLN A 81 -8.10 9.43 9.29
C GLN A 81 -9.21 9.59 10.31
N LYS A 82 -9.71 10.82 10.45
CA LYS A 82 -10.81 11.19 11.32
C LYS A 82 -11.99 11.64 10.46
N THR A 83 -13.20 11.31 10.89
CA THR A 83 -14.43 11.73 10.22
C THR A 83 -14.53 13.26 10.24
N ASN A 84 -14.86 13.86 9.09
CA ASN A 84 -15.02 15.31 8.90
C ASN A 84 -13.77 16.17 9.17
N VAL A 85 -12.57 15.58 9.15
CA VAL A 85 -11.31 16.32 9.25
C VAL A 85 -10.49 16.07 8.00
N LEU A 86 -10.04 17.14 7.34
CA LEU A 86 -9.15 17.02 6.21
C LEU A 86 -7.81 16.44 6.66
N TYR A 87 -7.41 15.31 6.09
CA TYR A 87 -6.12 14.72 6.40
C TYR A 87 -4.99 15.45 5.69
N ALA A 88 -3.97 15.83 6.46
CA ALA A 88 -2.69 16.33 5.96
C ALA A 88 -1.56 15.64 6.73
N SER A 89 -0.63 15.01 6.00
CA SER A 89 0.45 14.17 6.57
C SER A 89 1.37 14.91 7.53
N ASP A 90 1.55 16.20 7.30
CA ASP A 90 2.52 17.03 8.00
C ASP A 90 1.86 17.88 9.10
N ASP A 91 0.54 17.76 9.25
CA ASP A 91 -0.24 18.51 10.22
C ASP A 91 -0.07 17.90 11.62
N MET A 92 -0.06 18.77 12.65
CA MET A 92 -0.06 18.38 14.05
C MET A 92 -1.31 17.59 14.44
N ASN A 93 -2.41 17.73 13.69
CA ASN A 93 -3.66 17.02 13.93
C ASN A 93 -3.70 15.59 13.34
N SER A 94 -2.64 15.18 12.63
CA SER A 94 -2.51 13.82 12.06
C SER A 94 -2.08 12.80 13.12
N ASP A 95 -2.72 11.64 13.10
CA ASP A 95 -2.36 10.54 14.00
C ASP A 95 -1.23 9.73 13.37
N LYS A 96 0.02 10.09 13.69
CA LYS A 96 1.23 9.55 13.05
C LYS A 96 1.42 8.03 13.19
N TRP A 97 0.76 7.40 14.15
CA TRP A 97 0.86 5.97 14.40
C TRP A 97 -0.39 5.19 13.99
N ALA A 98 -1.35 5.87 13.36
CA ALA A 98 -2.58 5.25 12.87
C ALA A 98 -2.53 5.04 11.36
N TRP A 99 -3.31 4.07 10.90
CA TRP A 99 -3.57 3.87 9.48
C TRP A 99 -4.23 5.10 8.82
N VAL A 100 -4.21 5.12 7.48
CA VAL A 100 -4.89 6.14 6.68
C VAL A 100 -5.81 5.41 5.70
N LEU A 101 -7.08 5.78 5.69
CA LEU A 101 -8.07 5.25 4.77
C LEU A 101 -8.03 6.03 3.47
N PHE A 102 -8.17 5.34 2.35
CA PHE A 102 -8.20 5.93 1.03
C PHE A 102 -9.48 5.53 0.30
N GLU A 103 -10.11 6.50 -0.35
CA GLU A 103 -11.30 6.28 -1.17
C GLU A 103 -11.07 6.86 -2.57
N ALA A 104 -11.37 6.06 -3.59
CA ALA A 104 -11.39 6.50 -4.97
C ALA A 104 -12.73 6.11 -5.59
N VAL A 105 -13.33 7.02 -6.34
CA VAL A 105 -14.56 6.75 -7.10
C VAL A 105 -14.23 6.90 -8.56
N ALA A 106 -14.39 5.82 -9.32
CA ALA A 106 -14.02 5.80 -10.72
C ALA A 106 -14.95 4.88 -11.53
N ASP A 107 -15.04 5.17 -12.82
CA ASP A 107 -15.73 4.31 -13.79
C ASP A 107 -14.73 3.25 -14.25
N ILE A 108 -15.09 1.98 -14.02
CA ILE A 108 -14.21 0.85 -14.28
C ILE A 108 -14.56 0.26 -15.66
N PRO A 109 -13.57 0.10 -16.57
CA PRO A 109 -13.80 -0.55 -17.87
C PRO A 109 -14.07 -2.05 -17.72
N GLU A 110 -14.48 -2.71 -18.80
CA GLU A 110 -14.60 -4.18 -18.82
C GLU A 110 -13.27 -4.86 -18.48
N ASP A 111 -13.33 -5.91 -17.66
CA ASP A 111 -12.18 -6.74 -17.25
C ASP A 111 -10.96 -5.95 -16.75
N ALA A 112 -11.19 -4.90 -15.96
CA ALA A 112 -10.13 -4.05 -15.45
C ALA A 112 -9.35 -4.69 -14.28
N GLU A 113 -8.02 -4.64 -14.37
CA GLU A 113 -7.15 -4.90 -13.22
C GLU A 113 -6.98 -3.61 -12.39
N ILE A 114 -7.25 -3.72 -11.09
CA ILE A 114 -7.15 -2.60 -10.15
C ILE A 114 -5.93 -2.79 -9.27
N ILE A 115 -4.98 -1.86 -9.34
CA ILE A 115 -3.77 -1.88 -8.53
C ILE A 115 -3.72 -0.62 -7.67
N ALA A 116 -3.73 -0.79 -6.36
CA ALA A 116 -3.46 0.27 -5.41
C ALA A 116 -1.97 0.29 -5.06
N LYS A 117 -1.29 1.41 -5.33
CA LYS A 117 0.12 1.59 -4.98
C LYS A 117 0.37 2.97 -4.41
N ARG A 118 1.19 3.03 -3.37
CA ARG A 118 1.78 4.30 -2.90
C ARG A 118 2.92 4.68 -3.82
N LEU A 119 2.89 5.91 -4.32
CA LEU A 119 4.00 6.49 -5.06
C LEU A 119 4.47 7.74 -4.34
N THR A 120 5.77 7.80 -4.09
CA THR A 120 6.46 9.06 -3.86
C THR A 120 6.69 9.76 -5.20
N GLN A 121 6.92 11.08 -5.19
CA GLN A 121 7.15 11.88 -6.41
C GLN A 121 8.31 11.34 -7.27
N LEU A 122 9.30 10.69 -6.65
CA LEU A 122 10.43 10.01 -7.31
C LEU A 122 10.06 8.66 -7.97
N GLN A 123 9.01 7.99 -7.46
CA GLN A 123 8.58 6.67 -7.95
C GLN A 123 7.58 6.76 -9.12
N MET A 124 6.94 7.92 -9.30
CA MET A 124 6.02 8.18 -10.42
C MET A 124 6.69 7.96 -11.79
N SER A 125 7.99 8.24 -11.91
CA SER A 125 8.75 8.08 -13.16
C SER A 125 9.16 6.63 -13.47
N ASN A 126 9.06 5.72 -12.49
CA ASN A 126 9.50 4.33 -12.60
C ASN A 126 8.40 3.36 -12.15
N LEU A 127 7.33 3.26 -12.95
CA LEU A 127 6.23 2.32 -12.71
C LEU A 127 6.63 0.87 -13.08
N LYS A 128 7.68 0.32 -12.47
CA LYS A 128 7.97 -1.11 -12.54
C LYS A 128 7.34 -1.80 -11.33
N MET A 129 6.52 -2.82 -11.58
CA MET A 129 6.11 -3.77 -10.56
C MET A 129 7.38 -4.42 -10.00
N SER A 130 7.55 -4.36 -8.68
CA SER A 130 8.71 -4.91 -7.99
C SER A 130 8.50 -6.40 -7.76
N THR A 131 9.18 -7.25 -8.54
CA THR A 131 9.04 -8.72 -8.48
C THR A 131 10.04 -9.41 -7.54
N LYS A 132 10.64 -8.77 -6.53
CA LYS A 132 11.71 -9.43 -5.74
C LYS A 132 11.73 -9.08 -4.25
N ILE A 133 10.72 -9.52 -3.49
CA ILE A 133 10.72 -9.50 -2.02
C ILE A 133 10.35 -10.85 -1.38
N TRP A 134 10.37 -11.95 -2.14
CA TRP A 134 10.14 -13.29 -1.60
C TRP A 134 11.21 -13.64 -0.56
N ASN A 135 10.83 -14.23 0.58
CA ASN A 135 11.73 -14.50 1.70
C ASN A 135 11.17 -15.58 2.63
#